data_AF-A0A0G4MEN3-F1
#
_entry.id   AF-A0A0G4MEN3-F1
#
_cell.length_a   1.000
_cell.length_b   1.000
_cell.length_c   1.000
_cell.angle_alpha   90.00
_cell.angle_beta   90.00
_cell.angle_gamma   90.00
#
_symmetry.space_group_name_H-M   'P 1'
#
loop_
_entity.id
_entity.type
_entity.pdbx_description
1 polymer ?
#
loop_
_entity_poly.entity_id
_entity_poly.type
_entity_poly.pdbx_seq_one_letter_code
_entity_poly.pdbx_strand_id
1 'polypeptide(L)'
;MGWIVNVISLTSLSAFMTGSAISIAVGQTPTMMGIKGFSTREATYKVFINTLKGLGRTKMDAAMGLSALTMLYVIRSACSYAAKRWPARQRLFFFLSTLRTAFVILLYTMISWLVNMNRRKHPLFKILGNVPRGFQDVGVPRMDQGLISAFASELPATVIVLVIEHIAISKSFGR
;
A
#
# COMPACT_ATOMS: atom_id res chain seq x y z
N MET A 1 -21.11 -4.70 25.60
CA MET A 1 -20.52 -4.95 24.26
C MET A 1 -19.04 -5.39 24.28
N GLY A 2 -18.49 -5.89 25.41
CA GLY A 2 -17.08 -6.32 25.49
C GLY A 2 -16.83 -7.82 25.28
N TRP A 3 -17.89 -8.64 25.19
CA TRP A 3 -17.76 -10.10 25.09
C TRP A 3 -17.26 -10.56 23.72
N ILE A 4 -17.73 -9.96 22.62
CA ILE A 4 -17.28 -10.28 21.24
C ILE A 4 -15.77 -10.09 21.08
N VAL A 5 -15.19 -9.08 21.75
CA VAL A 5 -13.75 -8.79 21.71
C VAL A 5 -12.92 -9.88 22.41
N ASN A 6 -13.50 -10.58 23.39
CA ASN A 6 -12.83 -11.67 24.11
C ASN A 6 -12.94 -13.03 23.40
N VAL A 7 -13.84 -13.16 22.42
CA VAL A 7 -14.01 -14.39 21.61
C VAL A 7 -12.93 -14.49 20.52
N ILE A 8 -12.32 -13.36 20.14
CA ILE A 8 -11.34 -13.32 19.06
C ILE A 8 -9.93 -13.42 19.62
N SER A 9 -9.29 -14.56 19.39
CA SER A 9 -7.89 -14.76 19.76
C SER A 9 -6.98 -13.77 19.02
N LEU A 10 -5.98 -13.23 19.72
CA LEU A 10 -4.88 -12.44 19.14
C LEU A 10 -4.18 -13.19 18.00
N THR A 11 -4.17 -14.53 18.05
CA THR A 11 -3.62 -15.38 16.99
C THR A 11 -4.43 -15.30 15.69
N SER A 12 -5.76 -15.26 15.79
CA SER A 12 -6.66 -15.12 14.63
C SER A 12 -6.48 -13.75 13.97
N LEU A 13 -6.39 -12.70 14.78
CA LEU A 13 -6.15 -11.34 14.30
C LEU A 13 -4.78 -11.22 13.60
N SER A 14 -3.73 -11.76 14.19
CA SER A 14 -2.39 -11.78 13.59
C SER A 14 -2.36 -12.55 12.26
N ALA A 15 -3.03 -13.71 12.20
CA ALA A 15 -3.17 -14.48 10.97
C ALA A 15 -3.91 -13.70 9.88
N PHE A 16 -5.01 -13.01 10.23
CA PHE A 16 -5.76 -12.17 9.30
C PHE A 16 -4.93 -10.97 8.77
N MET A 17 -4.25 -10.23 9.66
CA MET A 17 -3.38 -9.11 9.25
C MET A 17 -2.25 -9.58 8.35
N THR A 18 -1.64 -10.73 8.66
CA THR A 18 -0.56 -11.32 7.86
C THR A 18 -1.07 -11.78 6.49
N GLY A 19 -2.20 -12.49 6.45
CA GLY A 19 -2.83 -12.92 5.20
C GLY A 19 -3.22 -11.76 4.29
N SER A 20 -3.79 -10.70 4.88
CA SER A 20 -4.13 -9.46 4.18
C SER A 20 -2.87 -8.76 3.65
N ALA A 21 -1.81 -8.68 4.46
CA ALA A 21 -0.53 -8.11 4.04
C ALA A 21 0.09 -8.89 2.86
N ILE A 22 0.03 -10.22 2.87
CA ILE A 22 0.47 -11.05 1.74
C ILE A 22 -0.37 -10.76 0.50
N SER A 23 -1.69 -10.72 0.63
CA SER A 23 -2.60 -10.46 -0.50
C SER A 23 -2.33 -9.09 -1.14
N ILE A 24 -2.14 -8.05 -0.31
CA ILE A 24 -1.78 -6.70 -0.78
C ILE A 24 -0.41 -6.72 -1.46
N ALA A 25 0.61 -7.33 -0.85
CA ALA A 25 1.95 -7.40 -1.42
C ALA A 25 1.94 -8.07 -2.80
N VAL A 26 1.24 -9.21 -2.92
CA VAL A 26 1.10 -9.94 -4.19
C VAL A 26 0.30 -9.13 -5.21
N GLY A 27 -0.76 -8.42 -4.81
CA GLY A 27 -1.55 -7.58 -5.72
C GLY A 27 -0.79 -6.36 -6.25
N GLN A 28 0.12 -5.79 -5.46
CA GLN A 28 0.90 -4.60 -5.83
C GLN A 28 2.19 -4.95 -6.61
N THR A 29 2.73 -6.16 -6.44
CA THR A 29 3.99 -6.58 -7.08
C THR A 29 3.97 -6.49 -8.62
N PRO A 30 2.93 -6.97 -9.34
CA PRO A 30 2.84 -6.84 -10.79
C PRO A 30 2.86 -5.39 -11.28
N THR A 31 2.13 -4.53 -10.58
CA THR A 31 2.01 -3.10 -10.91
C THR A 31 3.35 -2.40 -10.73
N MET A 32 4.07 -2.70 -9.64
CA MET A 32 5.42 -2.20 -9.39
C MET A 32 6.42 -2.67 -10.46
N MET A 33 6.31 -3.93 -10.90
CA MET A 33 7.19 -4.52 -11.92
C MET A 33 6.80 -4.12 -13.36
N GLY A 34 5.70 -3.40 -13.56
CA GLY A 34 5.19 -3.02 -14.88
C GLY A 34 4.67 -4.19 -15.73
N ILE A 35 4.40 -5.33 -15.10
CA ILE A 35 3.90 -6.54 -15.79
C ILE A 35 2.43 -6.34 -16.13
N LYS A 36 2.06 -6.59 -17.39
CA LYS A 36 0.68 -6.50 -17.89
C LYS A 36 0.25 -7.84 -18.49
N GLY A 37 -1.06 -8.10 -18.49
CA GLY A 37 -1.65 -9.28 -19.15
C GLY A 37 -2.43 -10.22 -18.24
N PHE A 38 -2.67 -9.85 -16.98
CA PHE A 38 -3.55 -10.59 -16.07
C PHE A 38 -4.20 -9.63 -15.06
N SER A 39 -5.31 -10.06 -14.45
CA SER A 39 -6.00 -9.28 -13.43
C SER A 39 -5.30 -9.44 -12.09
N THR A 40 -4.92 -8.32 -11.47
CA THR A 40 -4.38 -8.29 -10.09
C THR A 40 -5.47 -8.46 -9.02
N ARG A 41 -6.74 -8.57 -9.43
CA ARG A 41 -7.91 -8.79 -8.56
C ARG A 41 -8.34 -10.26 -8.48
N GLU A 42 -7.61 -11.16 -9.14
CA GLU A 42 -7.84 -12.61 -9.00
C GLU A 42 -7.35 -13.13 -7.64
N ALA A 43 -7.67 -14.40 -7.34
CA ALA A 43 -7.17 -15.08 -6.16
C ALA A 43 -5.64 -14.94 -6.03
N THR A 44 -5.17 -14.66 -4.81
CA THR A 44 -3.77 -14.31 -4.52
C THR A 44 -2.76 -15.31 -5.11
N TYR A 45 -3.05 -16.61 -5.06
CA TYR A 45 -2.17 -17.64 -5.64
C TYR A 45 -2.06 -17.53 -7.18
N LYS A 46 -3.14 -17.19 -7.88
CA LYS A 46 -3.12 -16.99 -9.34
C LYS A 46 -2.31 -15.76 -9.71
N VAL A 47 -2.51 -14.67 -8.98
CA VAL A 47 -1.75 -13.43 -9.16
C VAL A 47 -0.27 -13.70 -8.94
N PHE A 48 0.10 -14.45 -7.90
CA PHE A 48 1.49 -14.83 -7.63
C PHE A 48 2.11 -15.66 -8.77
N ILE A 49 1.43 -16.72 -9.21
CA ILE A 49 1.90 -17.58 -10.32
C ILE A 49 2.04 -16.78 -11.62
N ASN A 50 1.05 -15.93 -11.94
CA ASN A 50 1.08 -15.10 -13.15
C ASN A 50 2.16 -14.02 -13.08
N THR A 51 2.46 -13.50 -11.88
CA THR A 51 3.60 -12.61 -11.65
C THR A 51 4.89 -13.32 -12.00
N LEU A 52 5.11 -14.54 -11.47
CA LEU A 52 6.31 -15.34 -11.74
C LEU A 52 6.46 -15.68 -13.23
N LYS A 53 5.38 -16.10 -13.90
CA LYS A 53 5.37 -16.34 -15.35
C LYS A 53 5.63 -15.06 -16.17
N GLY A 54 5.26 -13.91 -15.62
CA GLY A 54 5.40 -12.60 -16.23
C GLY A 54 6.74 -11.90 -15.97
N LEU A 55 7.66 -12.46 -15.17
CA LEU A 55 8.93 -11.81 -14.81
C LEU A 55 9.76 -11.42 -16.05
N GLY A 56 9.73 -12.23 -17.10
CA GLY A 56 10.42 -11.92 -18.37
C GLY A 56 9.82 -10.76 -19.17
N ARG A 57 8.64 -10.26 -18.78
CA ARG A 57 7.94 -9.11 -19.40
C ARG A 57 8.05 -7.84 -18.55
N THR A 58 8.99 -7.81 -17.61
CA THR A 58 9.27 -6.64 -16.77
C THR A 58 9.67 -5.45 -17.62
N LYS A 59 9.17 -4.27 -17.27
CA LYS A 59 9.47 -3.01 -17.96
C LYS A 59 10.44 -2.17 -17.14
N MET A 60 10.90 -1.07 -17.73
CA MET A 60 11.66 -0.03 -17.03
C MET A 60 10.92 0.52 -15.78
N ASP A 61 9.60 0.35 -15.71
CA ASP A 61 8.77 0.57 -14.51
C ASP A 61 9.31 -0.18 -13.27
N ALA A 62 9.81 -1.41 -13.46
CA ALA A 62 10.37 -2.22 -12.38
C ALA A 62 11.62 -1.60 -11.76
N ALA A 63 12.45 -0.93 -12.57
CA ALA A 63 13.64 -0.25 -12.07
C ALA A 63 13.26 0.91 -11.16
N MET A 64 12.23 1.68 -11.51
CA MET A 64 11.68 2.76 -10.68
C MET A 64 11.04 2.24 -9.40
N GLY A 65 10.21 1.19 -9.49
CA GLY A 65 9.54 0.61 -8.34
C GLY A 65 10.51 -0.03 -7.34
N LEU A 66 11.46 -0.82 -7.84
CA LEU A 66 12.44 -1.52 -6.99
C LEU A 66 13.42 -0.54 -6.35
N SER A 67 13.93 0.45 -7.11
CA SER A 67 14.83 1.47 -6.54
C SER A 67 14.13 2.32 -5.47
N ALA A 68 12.85 2.65 -5.63
CA ALA A 68 12.07 3.35 -4.62
C ALA A 68 11.93 2.53 -3.34
N LEU A 69 11.63 1.23 -3.45
CA LEU A 69 11.58 0.31 -2.31
C LEU A 69 12.94 0.20 -1.62
N THR A 70 14.02 0.01 -2.37
CA THR A 70 15.38 -0.05 -1.82
C THR A 70 15.70 1.23 -1.05
N MET A 71 15.38 2.40 -1.60
CA MET A 71 15.61 3.68 -0.93
C MET A 71 14.84 3.79 0.39
N LEU A 72 13.57 3.36 0.42
CA LEU A 72 12.77 3.33 1.65
C LEU A 72 13.42 2.45 2.73
N TYR A 73 13.90 1.25 2.37
CA TYR A 73 14.55 0.38 3.33
C TYR A 73 15.92 0.89 3.77
N VAL A 74 16.70 1.49 2.87
CA VAL A 74 17.99 2.11 3.20
C VAL A 74 17.81 3.25 4.20
N ILE A 75 16.88 4.18 3.95
CA ILE A 75 16.62 5.29 4.89
C ILE A 75 16.12 4.73 6.24
N ARG A 76 15.24 3.72 6.23
CA ARG A 76 14.77 3.07 7.47
C ARG A 76 15.94 2.51 8.28
N SER A 77 16.78 1.70 7.65
CA SER A 77 17.91 1.04 8.31
C SER A 77 18.95 2.05 8.79
N ALA A 78 19.26 3.06 7.98
CA ALA A 78 20.18 4.14 8.34
C ALA A 78 19.67 4.94 9.54
N CYS A 79 18.40 5.38 9.53
CA CYS A 79 17.82 6.11 10.66
C CYS A 79 17.73 5.24 11.92
N SER A 80 17.37 3.96 11.79
CA SER A 80 17.30 3.04 12.94
C SER A 80 18.69 2.76 13.53
N TYR A 81 19.70 2.55 12.69
CA TYR A 81 21.08 2.37 13.12
C TYR A 81 21.61 3.64 13.81
N ALA A 82 21.38 4.81 13.22
CA ALA A 82 21.82 6.08 13.78
C ALA A 82 21.10 6.43 15.10
N ALA A 83 19.81 6.09 15.23
CA ALA A 83 19.06 6.23 16.47
C ALA A 83 19.60 5.33 17.60
N LYS A 84 20.10 4.13 17.26
CA LYS A 84 20.77 3.22 18.23
C LYS A 84 22.17 3.71 18.59
N ARG A 85 22.93 4.25 17.62
CA ARG A 85 24.31 4.71 17.82
C ARG A 85 24.40 6.03 18.57
N TRP A 86 23.44 6.94 18.37
CA TRP A 86 23.41 8.24 19.03
C TRP A 86 22.10 8.48 19.78
N PRO A 87 21.96 7.90 21.00
CA PRO A 87 20.74 8.03 21.81
C PRO A 87 20.39 9.50 22.10
N ALA A 88 21.39 10.36 22.30
CA ALA A 88 21.20 11.79 22.55
C ALA A 88 20.45 12.54 21.42
N ARG A 89 20.46 12.02 20.18
CA ARG A 89 19.78 12.62 19.02
C ARG A 89 18.61 11.77 18.51
N GLN A 90 18.08 10.85 19.31
CA GLN A 90 17.00 9.94 18.91
C GLN A 90 15.75 10.64 18.38
N ARG A 91 15.37 11.78 18.98
CA ARG A 91 14.21 12.56 18.52
C ARG A 91 14.36 13.02 17.07
N LEU A 92 15.55 13.46 16.67
CA LEU A 92 15.82 13.88 15.29
C LEU A 92 15.70 12.70 14.32
N PHE A 93 16.29 11.55 14.66
CA PHE A 93 16.19 10.35 13.83
C PHE A 93 14.78 9.78 13.74
N PHE A 94 13.97 9.94 14.80
CA PHE A 94 12.55 9.62 14.77
C PHE A 94 11.79 10.47 13.75
N PHE A 95 11.94 11.81 13.81
CA PHE A 95 11.32 12.71 12.83
C PHE A 95 11.79 12.45 11.38
N LEU A 96 13.09 12.21 11.18
CA LEU A 96 13.64 11.84 9.87
C LEU A 96 13.05 10.53 9.34
N SER A 97 12.88 9.53 10.21
CA SER A 97 12.24 8.27 9.84
C SER A 97 10.76 8.45 9.47
N THR A 98 10.05 9.38 10.10
CA THR A 98 8.66 9.71 9.78
C THR A 98 8.54 10.41 8.42
N LEU A 99 9.45 11.34 8.10
CA LEU A 99 9.47 12.08 6.83
C LEU A 99 9.88 11.22 5.62
N ARG A 100 10.45 10.03 5.84
CA ARG A 100 10.97 9.12 4.81
C ARG A 100 10.03 8.93 3.63
N THR A 101 8.76 8.60 3.87
CA THR A 101 7.81 8.29 2.79
C THR A 101 7.54 9.52 1.94
N ALA A 102 7.34 10.69 2.56
CA ALA A 102 7.15 11.94 1.86
C ALA A 102 8.38 12.32 1.02
N PHE A 103 9.58 12.20 1.61
CA PHE A 103 10.83 12.45 0.91
C PHE A 103 10.99 11.58 -0.33
N VAL A 104 10.77 10.26 -0.21
CA VAL A 104 10.88 9.35 -1.36
C VAL A 104 9.85 9.67 -2.44
N ILE A 105 8.61 9.97 -2.08
CA ILE A 105 7.57 10.36 -3.06
C ILE A 105 7.98 11.62 -3.83
N LEU A 106 8.43 12.67 -3.13
CA LEU A 106 8.86 13.92 -3.74
C LEU A 106 10.07 13.72 -4.64
N LEU A 107 11.07 12.97 -4.17
CA LEU A 107 12.28 12.66 -4.92
C LEU A 107 11.95 11.90 -6.21
N TYR A 108 11.15 10.83 -6.14
CA TYR A 108 10.78 10.04 -7.32
C TYR A 108 9.82 10.76 -8.25
N THR A 109 9.04 11.71 -7.74
CA THR A 109 8.24 12.62 -8.57
C THR A 109 9.15 13.58 -9.33
N MET A 110 10.19 14.12 -8.70
CA MET A 110 11.18 14.97 -9.37
C MET A 110 12.00 14.18 -10.42
N ILE A 111 12.44 12.97 -10.10
CA ILE A 111 13.10 12.05 -11.06
C ILE A 111 12.14 11.73 -12.22
N SER A 112 10.88 11.44 -11.92
CA SER A 112 9.82 11.20 -12.91
C SER A 112 9.67 12.37 -13.87
N TRP A 113 9.61 13.58 -13.32
CA TRP A 113 9.52 14.80 -14.09
C TRP A 113 10.77 15.02 -14.94
N LEU A 114 11.97 14.89 -14.38
CA LEU A 114 13.23 15.11 -15.09
C LEU A 114 13.39 14.17 -16.30
N VAL A 115 13.04 12.88 -16.13
CA VAL A 115 13.15 11.87 -17.19
C VAL A 115 12.06 12.04 -18.27
N ASN A 116 10.85 12.46 -17.88
CA ASN A 116 9.72 12.59 -18.81
C ASN A 116 9.46 14.01 -19.34
N MET A 117 10.22 15.02 -18.90
CA MET A 117 10.05 16.42 -19.32
C MET A 117 10.08 16.59 -20.84
N ASN A 118 10.99 15.85 -21.51
CA ASN A 118 11.16 15.87 -22.96
C ASN A 118 10.35 14.79 -23.69
N ARG A 119 9.60 13.93 -22.97
CA ARG A 119 8.84 12.80 -23.53
C ARG A 119 7.34 12.88 -23.19
N ARG A 120 6.69 13.95 -23.64
CA ARG A 120 5.27 14.22 -23.33
C ARG A 120 4.27 13.22 -23.93
N LYS A 121 4.59 12.57 -25.07
CA LYS A 121 3.68 11.63 -25.75
C LYS A 121 3.92 10.16 -25.38
N HIS A 122 5.15 9.80 -25.01
CA HIS A 122 5.56 8.43 -24.67
C HIS A 122 6.47 8.43 -23.43
N PRO A 123 5.89 8.53 -22.21
CA PRO A 123 6.69 8.47 -20.99
C PRO A 123 7.38 7.11 -20.89
N LEU A 124 8.60 7.10 -20.35
CA LEU A 124 9.44 5.90 -20.22
C LEU A 124 8.86 4.88 -19.24
N PHE A 125 8.02 5.35 -18.32
CA PHE A 125 7.34 4.55 -17.30
C PHE A 125 5.93 5.08 -17.06
N LYS A 126 5.07 4.23 -16.46
CA LYS A 126 3.67 4.56 -16.18
C LYS A 126 3.59 5.70 -15.16
N ILE A 127 3.02 6.82 -15.56
CA ILE A 127 2.70 7.96 -14.69
C ILE A 127 1.22 7.98 -14.33
N LEU A 128 0.89 8.61 -13.20
CA LEU A 128 -0.48 8.69 -12.66
C LEU A 128 -1.44 9.46 -13.59
N GLY A 129 -0.91 10.35 -14.43
CA GLY A 129 -1.70 11.16 -15.37
C GLY A 129 -2.34 12.37 -14.69
N ASN A 130 -3.46 12.83 -15.24
CA ASN A 130 -4.17 14.00 -14.74
C ASN A 130 -5.04 13.63 -13.53
N VAL A 131 -4.85 14.32 -12.41
CA VAL A 131 -5.72 14.19 -11.23
C VAL A 131 -6.72 15.35 -11.28
N PRO A 132 -8.04 15.09 -11.36
CA PRO A 132 -9.04 16.15 -11.43
C PRO A 132 -8.98 17.01 -10.17
N ARG A 133 -9.15 18.33 -10.34
CA ARG A 133 -9.15 19.28 -9.22
C ARG A 133 -10.57 19.46 -8.69
N GLY A 134 -10.68 19.61 -7.37
CA GLY A 134 -11.95 19.88 -6.67
C GLY A 134 -12.88 18.68 -6.56
N PHE A 135 -14.06 18.90 -5.97
CA PHE A 135 -15.09 17.89 -5.88
C PHE A 135 -15.85 17.79 -7.21
N GLN A 136 -15.66 16.68 -7.93
CA GLN A 136 -16.33 16.43 -9.22
C GLN A 136 -17.75 15.87 -9.02
N ASP A 137 -17.93 15.03 -7.99
CA ASP A 137 -19.17 14.28 -7.74
C ASP A 137 -19.79 14.66 -6.38
N VAL A 138 -20.18 15.92 -6.22
CA VAL A 138 -20.92 16.36 -5.02
C VAL A 138 -22.39 16.00 -5.18
N GLY A 139 -22.84 14.97 -4.47
CA GLY A 139 -24.24 14.56 -4.47
C GLY A 139 -24.49 13.33 -3.60
N VAL A 140 -25.77 13.04 -3.33
CA VAL A 140 -26.16 11.80 -2.66
C VAL A 140 -25.92 10.64 -3.63
N PRO A 141 -25.16 9.60 -3.24
CA PRO A 141 -24.95 8.44 -4.11
C PRO A 141 -26.31 7.82 -4.46
N ARG A 142 -26.53 7.59 -5.75
CA ARG A 142 -27.73 6.91 -6.25
C ARG A 142 -27.65 5.45 -5.78
N MET A 143 -28.42 5.12 -4.74
CA MET A 143 -28.50 3.77 -4.21
C MET A 143 -29.32 2.90 -5.17
N ASP A 144 -28.63 2.14 -6.00
CA ASP A 144 -29.25 1.11 -6.83
C ASP A 144 -29.33 -0.20 -6.03
N GLN A 145 -30.49 -0.86 -6.11
CA GLN A 145 -30.76 -2.11 -5.39
C GLN A 145 -29.85 -3.24 -5.88
N GLY A 146 -29.41 -3.19 -7.14
CA GLY A 146 -28.39 -4.07 -7.70
C GLY A 146 -26.99 -3.82 -7.13
N LEU A 147 -26.67 -2.57 -6.76
CA LEU A 147 -25.42 -2.24 -6.08
C LEU A 147 -25.44 -2.82 -4.66
N ILE A 148 -26.53 -2.57 -3.91
CA ILE A 148 -26.68 -3.01 -2.52
C ILE A 148 -26.55 -4.54 -2.43
N SER A 149 -27.23 -5.28 -3.30
CA SER A 149 -27.15 -6.75 -3.29
C SER A 149 -25.75 -7.27 -3.63
N ALA A 150 -24.96 -6.55 -4.45
CA ALA A 150 -23.62 -6.97 -4.85
C ALA A 150 -22.60 -6.95 -3.72
N PHE A 151 -22.77 -6.11 -2.70
CA PHE A 151 -21.85 -6.04 -1.55
C PHE A 151 -22.50 -6.30 -0.19
N ALA A 152 -23.83 -6.45 -0.11
CA ALA A 152 -24.53 -6.74 1.14
C ALA A 152 -24.01 -8.02 1.82
N SER A 153 -23.60 -9.04 1.06
CA SER A 153 -23.02 -10.27 1.61
C SER A 153 -21.65 -10.07 2.25
N GLU A 154 -20.88 -9.08 1.80
CA GLU A 154 -19.52 -8.77 2.28
C GLU A 154 -19.52 -7.77 3.45
N LEU A 155 -20.64 -7.06 3.67
CA LEU A 155 -20.77 -6.06 4.72
C LEU A 155 -20.56 -6.63 6.14
N PRO A 156 -21.17 -7.76 6.54
CA PRO A 156 -21.00 -8.28 7.90
C PRO A 156 -19.53 -8.60 8.22
N ALA A 157 -18.84 -9.24 7.28
CA ALA A 157 -17.42 -9.55 7.43
C ALA A 157 -16.57 -8.29 7.52
N THR A 158 -16.82 -7.31 6.64
CA THR A 158 -16.08 -6.04 6.60
C THR A 158 -16.26 -5.24 7.89
N VAL A 159 -17.49 -5.15 8.42
CA VAL A 159 -17.78 -4.43 9.68
C VAL A 159 -17.07 -5.09 10.87
N ILE A 160 -17.11 -6.42 10.96
CA ILE A 160 -16.41 -7.15 12.01
C ILE A 160 -14.91 -6.86 11.95
N VAL A 161 -14.29 -6.94 10.77
CA VAL A 161 -12.86 -6.64 10.58
C VAL A 161 -12.53 -5.20 11.00
N LEU A 162 -13.31 -4.22 10.54
CA LEU A 162 -13.10 -2.79 10.87
C LEU A 162 -13.14 -2.53 12.38
N VAL A 163 -14.12 -3.10 13.08
CA VAL A 163 -14.25 -2.94 14.53
C VAL A 163 -13.07 -3.58 15.26
N ILE A 164 -12.66 -4.78 14.84
CA ILE A 164 -11.54 -5.48 15.47
C ILE A 164 -10.23 -4.70 15.28
N GLU A 165 -9.95 -4.23 14.06
CA GLU A 165 -8.75 -3.47 13.76
C GLU A 165 -8.67 -2.19 14.60
N HIS A 166 -9.78 -1.45 14.72
CA HIS A 166 -9.85 -0.24 15.55
C HIS A 166 -9.60 -0.54 17.04
N ILE A 167 -10.15 -1.64 17.57
CA ILE A 167 -9.93 -2.06 18.96
C ILE A 167 -8.47 -2.49 19.18
N ALA A 168 -7.87 -3.19 18.23
CA ALA A 168 -6.48 -3.62 18.31
C ALA A 168 -5.51 -2.42 18.36
N ILE A 169 -5.74 -1.42 17.51
CA ILE A 169 -4.98 -0.16 17.52
C ILE A 169 -5.17 0.56 18.86
N SER A 170 -6.41 0.65 19.34
CA SER A 170 -6.73 1.29 20.62
C SER A 170 -6.01 0.62 21.80
N LYS A 171 -5.98 -0.73 21.83
CA LYS A 171 -5.22 -1.49 22.84
C LYS A 171 -3.71 -1.29 22.71
N SER A 172 -3.18 -1.16 21.48
CA SER A 172 -1.76 -0.92 21.26
C SER A 172 -1.30 0.46 21.72
N PHE A 173 -2.17 1.46 21.71
CA PHE A 173 -1.87 2.80 22.24
C PHE A 173 -2.10 2.94 23.75
N GLY A 174 -2.89 2.05 24.35
CA GLY A 174 -3.16 2.03 25.79
C GLY A 174 -2.12 1.28 26.63
N ARG A 175 -1.08 0.67 26.03
CA ARG A 175 0.09 0.12 26.72
C ARG A 175 1.25 1.11 26.64
#